data_AF-Q86XA0-F1
#
_entry.id   AF-Q86XA0-F1
#
_cell.length_a   1.000
_cell.length_b   1.000
_cell.length_c   1.000
_cell.angle_alpha   90.00
_cell.angle_beta   90.00
_cell.angle_gamma   90.00
#
_symmetry.space_group_name_H-M   'P 1'
#
loop_
_entity.id
_entity.type
_entity.pdbx_description
1 polymer ?
#
loop_
_entity_poly.entity_id
_entity_poly.type
_entity_poly.pdbx_seq_one_letter_code
_entity_poly.pdbx_strand_id
1 'polypeptide(L)'
;MYVWPCAVVLAQYLWFHRRSLPGKAILEIGAGVSLPGILAAKCGAEVILSDSSELPHCLEVCRQSCQMNNLPHLQVVGLTWGHISWDLLALPPQDIILASDVFFEPEDFEDILATIYFLMHKNPKVQLWSTYQVRSADWSLEALLYKWDMKCVHIPLESFDADKEDIAESTLPGRHTVEMLVISFAKDSL
;
A
#
# COMPACT_ATOMS: atom_id res chain seq x y z
N MET A 1 -15.42 -8.14 -5.22
CA MET A 1 -14.23 -7.27 -5.12
C MET A 1 -13.32 -7.56 -6.30
N TYR A 2 -12.58 -6.57 -6.81
CA TYR A 2 -11.79 -6.67 -8.03
C TYR A 2 -10.32 -6.35 -7.74
N VAL A 3 -9.40 -6.84 -8.57
CA VAL A 3 -8.03 -6.35 -8.61
C VAL A 3 -8.03 -5.03 -9.38
N TRP A 4 -7.57 -3.95 -8.77
CA TRP A 4 -7.43 -2.65 -9.41
C TRP A 4 -6.10 -2.54 -10.17
N PRO A 5 -6.03 -1.73 -11.26
CA PRO A 5 -4.81 -1.50 -12.03
C PRO A 5 -3.58 -1.17 -11.16
N CYS A 6 -3.77 -0.30 -10.16
CA CYS A 6 -2.75 0.11 -9.19
C CYS A 6 -2.19 -1.06 -8.37
N ALA A 7 -2.99 -2.06 -8.03
CA ALA A 7 -2.54 -3.23 -7.28
C ALA A 7 -1.57 -4.08 -8.12
N VAL A 8 -1.80 -4.17 -9.43
CA VAL A 8 -0.89 -4.86 -10.36
C VAL A 8 0.44 -4.11 -10.49
N VAL A 9 0.39 -2.78 -10.61
CA VAL A 9 1.61 -1.94 -10.67
C VAL A 9 2.42 -2.04 -9.37
N LEU A 10 1.77 -1.99 -8.20
CA LEU A 10 2.46 -2.13 -6.91
C LEU A 10 3.04 -3.53 -6.73
N ALA A 11 2.32 -4.56 -7.18
CA ALA A 11 2.83 -5.93 -7.20
C ALA A 11 4.06 -6.07 -8.11
N GLN A 12 4.08 -5.41 -9.27
CA GLN A 12 5.26 -5.39 -10.14
C GLN A 12 6.45 -4.69 -9.46
N TYR A 13 6.22 -3.60 -8.74
CA TYR A 13 7.28 -2.93 -7.98
C TYR A 13 7.87 -3.84 -6.88
N LEU A 14 7.01 -4.55 -6.14
CA LEU A 14 7.42 -5.57 -5.17
C LEU A 14 8.19 -6.71 -5.83
N TRP A 15 7.71 -7.22 -6.96
CA TRP A 15 8.37 -8.28 -7.71
C TRP A 15 9.77 -7.84 -8.17
N PHE A 16 9.89 -6.63 -8.69
CA PHE A 16 11.18 -6.07 -9.11
C PHE A 16 12.18 -6.02 -7.94
N HIS A 17 11.72 -5.64 -6.75
CA HIS A 17 12.52 -5.57 -5.52
C HIS A 17 12.52 -6.85 -4.68
N ARG A 18 11.97 -7.98 -5.17
CA ARG A 18 11.71 -9.19 -4.36
C ARG A 18 12.90 -9.74 -3.56
N ARG A 19 14.14 -9.46 -3.99
CA ARG A 19 15.36 -9.89 -3.31
C ARG A 19 15.62 -9.16 -1.99
N SER A 20 15.03 -7.98 -1.77
CA SER A 20 15.16 -7.21 -0.53
C SER A 20 14.00 -7.41 0.45
N LEU A 21 12.96 -8.15 0.06
CA LEU A 21 11.76 -8.41 0.86
C LEU A 21 11.90 -9.49 1.96
N PRO A 22 12.76 -10.53 1.85
CA PRO A 22 12.85 -11.54 2.89
C PRO A 22 13.10 -10.98 4.29
N GLY A 23 12.22 -11.31 5.24
CA GLY A 23 12.29 -10.87 6.64
C GLY A 23 11.91 -9.41 6.89
N LYS A 24 11.44 -8.66 5.87
CA LYS A 24 10.93 -7.31 6.07
C LYS A 24 9.54 -7.34 6.68
N ALA A 25 9.30 -6.48 7.68
CA ALA A 25 7.96 -6.26 8.24
C ALA A 25 7.17 -5.35 7.29
N ILE A 26 6.06 -5.85 6.75
CA ILE A 26 5.25 -5.13 5.77
C ILE A 26 3.79 -5.06 6.22
N LEU A 27 3.23 -3.86 6.23
CA LEU A 27 1.79 -3.64 6.41
C LEU A 27 1.16 -3.20 5.11
N GLU A 28 0.10 -3.86 4.66
CA GLU A 28 -0.76 -3.35 3.58
C GLU A 28 -2.01 -2.67 4.17
N ILE A 29 -2.23 -1.39 3.84
CA ILE A 29 -3.45 -0.65 4.21
C ILE A 29 -4.42 -0.61 3.02
N GLY A 30 -5.71 -0.84 3.28
CA GLY A 30 -6.71 -0.96 2.21
C GLY A 30 -6.42 -2.13 1.28
N ALA A 31 -6.11 -3.31 1.84
CA ALA A 31 -5.62 -4.44 1.08
C ALA A 31 -6.62 -4.98 0.06
N GLY A 32 -7.93 -4.86 0.30
CA GLY A 32 -8.96 -5.38 -0.60
C GLY A 32 -8.79 -6.87 -0.90
N VAL A 33 -8.45 -7.21 -2.16
CA VAL A 33 -8.14 -8.59 -2.59
C VAL A 33 -6.71 -9.03 -2.30
N SER A 34 -5.89 -8.14 -1.75
CA SER A 34 -4.56 -8.37 -1.16
C SER A 34 -3.46 -8.78 -2.12
N LEU A 35 -3.56 -8.44 -3.42
CA LEU A 35 -2.55 -8.86 -4.40
C LEU A 35 -1.11 -8.44 -4.01
N PRO A 36 -0.83 -7.16 -3.67
CA PRO A 36 0.50 -6.74 -3.24
C PRO A 36 1.00 -7.46 -1.98
N GLY A 37 0.20 -7.51 -0.91
CA GLY A 37 0.60 -8.15 0.34
C GLY A 37 0.81 -9.67 0.21
N ILE A 38 -0.03 -10.35 -0.59
CA ILE A 38 0.15 -11.78 -0.89
C ILE A 38 1.45 -12.03 -1.67
N LEU A 39 1.77 -11.18 -2.66
CA LEU A 39 3.03 -11.30 -3.38
C LEU A 39 4.23 -11.06 -2.46
N ALA A 40 4.18 -10.02 -1.62
CA ALA A 40 5.22 -9.72 -0.65
C ALA A 40 5.49 -10.91 0.30
N ALA A 41 4.42 -11.54 0.81
CA ALA A 41 4.51 -12.74 1.64
C ALA A 41 5.13 -13.92 0.88
N LYS A 42 4.75 -14.15 -0.38
CA LYS A 42 5.36 -15.17 -1.25
C LYS A 42 6.84 -14.89 -1.55
N CYS A 43 7.27 -13.64 -1.48
CA CYS A 43 8.68 -13.23 -1.57
C CYS A 43 9.44 -13.30 -0.23
N GLY A 44 8.79 -13.75 0.86
CA GLY A 44 9.42 -14.00 2.16
C GLY A 44 9.34 -12.85 3.17
N ALA A 45 8.53 -11.82 2.91
CA ALA A 45 8.26 -10.77 3.90
C ALA A 45 7.33 -11.26 5.02
N GLU A 46 7.42 -10.61 6.19
CA GLU A 46 6.48 -10.78 7.30
C GLU A 46 5.33 -9.78 7.12
N VAL A 47 4.22 -10.26 6.56
CA VAL A 47 3.12 -9.38 6.12
C VAL A 47 1.96 -9.36 7.10
N ILE A 48 1.45 -8.15 7.36
CA ILE A 48 0.13 -7.91 7.97
C ILE A 48 -0.74 -7.24 6.92
N LEU A 49 -1.93 -7.80 6.68
CA LEU A 49 -2.94 -7.19 5.81
C LEU A 49 -3.93 -6.41 6.67
N SER A 50 -4.40 -5.27 6.17
CA SER A 50 -5.43 -4.50 6.84
C SER A 50 -6.43 -3.88 5.86
N ASP A 51 -7.66 -3.77 6.33
CA ASP A 51 -8.75 -3.10 5.63
C ASP A 51 -9.71 -2.49 6.66
N SER A 52 -10.71 -1.72 6.23
CA SER A 52 -11.59 -0.99 7.13
C SER A 52 -12.27 -1.92 8.14
N SER A 53 -12.18 -1.57 9.43
CA SER A 53 -12.87 -2.32 10.49
C SER A 53 -14.38 -2.24 10.37
N GLU A 54 -14.87 -1.21 9.69
CA GLU A 54 -16.28 -0.91 9.47
C GLU A 54 -16.86 -1.71 8.29
N LEU A 55 -15.99 -2.36 7.50
CA LEU A 55 -16.36 -3.21 6.37
C LEU A 55 -15.89 -4.66 6.59
N PRO A 56 -16.56 -5.45 7.47
CA PRO A 56 -16.16 -6.84 7.77
C PRO A 56 -16.01 -7.73 6.54
N HIS A 57 -16.76 -7.44 5.46
CA HIS A 57 -16.64 -8.16 4.19
C HIS A 57 -15.24 -7.99 3.56
N CYS A 58 -14.62 -6.82 3.65
CA CYS A 58 -13.26 -6.62 3.12
C CYS A 58 -12.22 -7.44 3.88
N LEU A 59 -12.35 -7.50 5.21
CA LEU A 59 -11.50 -8.35 6.04
C LEU A 59 -11.68 -9.84 5.71
N GLU A 60 -12.91 -10.27 5.43
CA GLU A 60 -13.18 -11.64 4.99
C GLU A 60 -12.56 -11.95 3.62
N VAL A 61 -12.63 -11.01 2.67
CA VAL A 61 -11.96 -11.16 1.37
C VAL A 61 -10.45 -11.30 1.54
N CYS A 62 -9.82 -10.49 2.40
CA CYS A 62 -8.39 -10.64 2.71
C CYS A 62 -8.06 -12.03 3.24
N ARG A 63 -8.87 -12.55 4.19
CA ARG A 63 -8.67 -13.90 4.74
C ARG A 63 -8.84 -14.99 3.69
N GLN A 64 -9.83 -14.86 2.81
CA GLN A 64 -10.04 -15.78 1.69
C GLN A 64 -8.86 -15.75 0.71
N SER A 65 -8.37 -14.57 0.36
CA SER A 65 -7.15 -14.42 -0.46
C SER A 65 -5.95 -15.12 0.16
N CYS A 66 -5.74 -14.98 1.48
CA CYS A 66 -4.70 -15.70 2.21
C CYS A 66 -4.86 -17.22 2.11
N GLN A 67 -6.07 -17.74 2.35
CA GLN A 67 -6.36 -19.17 2.27
C GLN A 67 -6.11 -19.73 0.86
N MET A 68 -6.64 -19.06 -0.17
CA MET A 68 -6.49 -19.46 -1.57
C MET A 68 -5.04 -19.45 -2.05
N ASN A 69 -4.16 -18.68 -1.38
CA ASN A 69 -2.75 -18.58 -1.70
C ASN A 69 -1.83 -19.45 -0.83
N ASN A 70 -2.39 -20.32 0.02
CA ASN A 70 -1.68 -21.17 0.99
C ASN A 70 -0.90 -20.36 2.04
N LEU A 71 -1.45 -19.23 2.47
CA LEU A 71 -0.88 -18.32 3.48
C LEU A 71 -1.84 -18.10 4.67
N PRO A 72 -2.43 -19.15 5.28
CA PRO A 72 -3.45 -18.99 6.33
C PRO A 72 -2.92 -18.36 7.63
N HIS A 73 -1.60 -18.24 7.78
CA HIS A 73 -0.93 -17.67 8.94
C HIS A 73 -0.79 -16.14 8.87
N LEU A 74 -1.05 -15.52 7.71
CA LEU A 74 -0.99 -14.07 7.58
C LEU A 74 -2.05 -13.41 8.46
N GLN A 75 -1.61 -12.40 9.21
CA GLN A 75 -2.50 -11.63 10.07
C GLN A 75 -3.34 -10.68 9.22
N VAL A 76 -4.66 -10.65 9.47
CA VAL A 76 -5.60 -9.69 8.89
C VAL A 76 -6.20 -8.88 10.03
N VAL A 77 -5.94 -7.56 10.05
CA VAL A 77 -6.42 -6.64 11.09
C VAL A 77 -7.41 -5.63 10.54
N GLY A 78 -8.34 -5.20 11.38
CA GLY A 78 -9.19 -4.05 11.09
C GLY A 78 -8.43 -2.75 11.30
N LEU A 79 -8.36 -1.91 10.28
CA LEU A 79 -7.74 -0.60 10.33
C LEU A 79 -8.59 0.38 9.49
N THR A 80 -9.41 1.17 10.17
CA THR A 80 -10.10 2.31 9.57
C THR A 80 -9.15 3.51 9.60
N TRP A 81 -8.93 4.15 8.45
CA TRP A 81 -8.05 5.31 8.35
C TRP A 81 -8.56 6.46 9.23
N GLY A 82 -7.65 7.27 9.77
CA GLY A 82 -7.99 8.38 10.67
C GLY A 82 -8.34 7.96 12.10
N HIS A 83 -8.65 6.67 12.33
CA HIS A 83 -9.03 6.16 13.66
C HIS A 83 -7.83 5.56 14.40
N ILE A 84 -7.59 6.02 15.63
CA ILE A 84 -6.63 5.40 16.55
C ILE A 84 -7.31 4.22 17.26
N SER A 85 -7.21 3.03 16.67
CA SER A 85 -7.71 1.78 17.25
C SER A 85 -6.64 1.05 18.08
N TRP A 86 -7.07 0.12 18.95
CA TRP A 86 -6.14 -0.78 19.65
C TRP A 86 -5.31 -1.62 18.68
N ASP A 87 -5.89 -2.06 17.56
CA ASP A 87 -5.18 -2.81 16.52
C ASP A 87 -4.04 -1.96 15.92
N LEU A 88 -4.31 -0.69 15.57
CA LEU A 88 -3.29 0.24 15.08
C LEU A 88 -2.18 0.49 16.12
N LEU A 89 -2.56 0.65 17.39
CA LEU A 89 -1.60 0.82 18.49
C LEU A 89 -0.74 -0.42 18.70
N ALA A 90 -1.30 -1.61 18.53
CA ALA A 90 -0.63 -2.90 18.74
C ALA A 90 0.27 -3.32 17.56
N LEU A 91 0.13 -2.72 16.38
CA LEU A 91 0.99 -3.03 15.24
C LEU A 91 2.48 -2.82 15.59
N PRO A 92 3.35 -3.78 15.26
CA PRO A 92 4.79 -3.60 15.40
C PRO A 92 5.30 -2.53 14.41
N PRO A 93 6.51 -1.98 14.63
CA PRO A 93 7.14 -1.12 13.64
C PRO A 93 7.31 -1.86 12.30
N GLN A 94 6.98 -1.19 11.20
CA GLN A 94 7.05 -1.75 9.85
C GLN A 94 8.30 -1.24 9.13
N ASP A 95 8.88 -2.03 8.24
CA ASP A 95 9.91 -1.57 7.30
C ASP A 95 9.30 -0.89 6.07
N ILE A 96 8.15 -1.38 5.61
CA ILE A 96 7.44 -0.87 4.42
C ILE A 96 5.93 -0.86 4.72
N ILE A 97 5.24 0.19 4.30
CA ILE A 97 3.77 0.24 4.22
C ILE A 97 3.38 0.18 2.74
N LEU A 98 2.41 -0.65 2.38
CA LEU A 98 1.86 -0.77 1.04
C LEU A 98 0.48 -0.13 0.99
N ALA A 99 0.20 0.62 -0.07
CA ALA A 99 -1.12 1.19 -0.31
C ALA A 99 -1.42 1.31 -1.80
N SER A 100 -2.17 0.35 -2.36
CA SER A 100 -2.59 0.40 -3.76
C SER A 100 -3.97 1.03 -3.91
N ASP A 101 -4.04 2.14 -4.62
CA ASP A 101 -5.26 2.87 -4.97
C ASP A 101 -6.10 3.37 -3.79
N VAL A 102 -5.46 3.72 -2.67
CA VAL A 102 -6.17 4.24 -1.47
C VAL A 102 -6.54 5.71 -1.61
N PHE A 103 -5.83 6.47 -2.46
CA PHE A 103 -6.10 7.89 -2.72
C PHE A 103 -7.13 8.06 -3.85
N PHE A 104 -8.37 7.62 -3.62
CA PHE A 104 -9.47 7.67 -4.60
C PHE A 104 -10.64 8.56 -4.17
N GLU A 105 -10.91 8.69 -2.87
CA GLU A 105 -11.86 9.63 -2.29
C GLU A 105 -11.11 10.79 -1.59
N PRO A 106 -11.20 12.06 -2.06
CA PRO A 106 -10.47 13.19 -1.46
C PRO A 106 -10.76 13.41 0.03
N GLU A 107 -11.94 13.03 0.49
CA GLU A 107 -12.39 13.11 1.88
C GLU A 107 -11.52 12.24 2.81
N ASP A 108 -10.98 11.13 2.29
CA ASP A 108 -10.17 10.18 3.06
C ASP A 108 -8.67 10.52 3.04
N PHE A 109 -8.22 11.45 2.19
CA PHE A 109 -6.78 11.66 1.96
C PHE A 109 -6.05 12.08 3.23
N GLU A 110 -6.66 12.96 4.03
CA GLU A 110 -6.06 13.39 5.30
C GLU A 110 -6.03 12.25 6.32
N ASP A 111 -7.10 11.44 6.41
CA ASP A 111 -7.19 10.31 7.33
C ASP A 111 -6.18 9.19 7.00
N ILE A 112 -5.96 8.93 5.70
CA ILE A 112 -4.92 8.04 5.20
C ILE A 112 -3.54 8.56 5.65
N LEU A 113 -3.26 9.84 5.39
CA LEU A 113 -1.96 10.45 5.73
C LEU A 113 -1.74 10.54 7.25
N ALA A 114 -2.78 10.81 8.04
CA ALA A 114 -2.70 10.80 9.50
C ALA A 114 -2.35 9.39 10.04
N THR A 115 -2.94 8.36 9.44
CA THR A 115 -2.63 6.95 9.76
C THR A 115 -1.17 6.62 9.44
N ILE A 116 -0.71 6.98 8.24
CA ILE A 116 0.67 6.76 7.80
C ILE A 116 1.64 7.51 8.70
N TYR A 117 1.34 8.78 9.02
CA TYR A 117 2.15 9.60 9.93
C TYR A 117 2.32 8.93 11.30
N PHE A 118 1.25 8.36 11.85
CA PHE A 118 1.30 7.60 13.10
C PHE A 118 2.19 6.35 12.98
N LEU A 119 2.06 5.59 11.89
CA LEU A 119 2.90 4.41 11.63
C LEU A 119 4.38 4.78 11.47
N MET A 120 4.67 5.91 10.81
CA MET A 120 6.02 6.44 10.67
C MET A 120 6.65 6.83 12.01
N HIS A 121 5.87 7.22 13.03
CA HIS A 121 6.41 7.45 14.38
C HIS A 121 6.90 6.17 15.07
N LYS A 122 6.37 4.99 14.70
CA LYS A 122 6.85 3.70 15.23
C LYS A 122 8.19 3.29 14.62
N ASN A 123 8.45 3.67 13.37
CA ASN A 123 9.73 3.54 12.70
C ASN A 123 9.95 4.70 11.72
N PRO A 124 10.75 5.73 12.07
CA PRO A 124 10.97 6.87 11.19
C PRO A 124 11.53 6.51 9.80
N LYS A 125 12.21 5.36 9.68
CA LYS A 125 12.77 4.88 8.40
C LYS A 125 11.75 4.17 7.51
N VAL A 126 10.53 3.96 7.97
CA VAL A 126 9.49 3.29 7.16
C VAL A 126 9.15 4.14 5.95
N GLN A 127 8.97 3.47 4.81
CA GLN A 127 8.47 4.10 3.60
C GLN A 127 7.09 3.59 3.28
N LEU A 128 6.21 4.48 2.82
CA LEU A 128 4.99 4.09 2.14
C LEU A 128 5.30 3.91 0.66
N TRP A 129 5.02 2.74 0.12
CA TRP A 129 5.01 2.45 -1.29
C TRP A 129 3.56 2.46 -1.75
N SER A 130 3.18 3.46 -2.54
CA SER A 130 1.81 3.67 -2.97
C SER A 130 1.71 3.75 -4.48
N THR A 131 0.65 3.17 -5.02
CA THR A 131 0.21 3.43 -6.39
C THR A 131 -1.14 4.12 -6.35
N TYR A 132 -1.38 5.08 -7.24
CA TYR A 132 -2.68 5.70 -7.37
C TYR A 132 -3.01 5.94 -8.85
N GLN A 133 -4.30 5.86 -9.18
CA GLN A 133 -4.78 6.25 -10.50
C GLN A 133 -5.11 7.75 -10.49
N VAL A 134 -4.58 8.49 -11.46
CA VAL A 134 -4.90 9.91 -11.64
C VAL A 134 -6.35 10.04 -12.07
N ARG A 135 -7.23 10.50 -11.15
CA ARG A 135 -8.68 10.66 -11.37
C ARG A 135 -9.08 12.09 -11.69
N SER A 136 -8.39 13.07 -11.11
CA SER A 136 -8.59 14.49 -11.36
C SER A 136 -7.25 15.22 -11.28
N ALA A 137 -7.01 16.17 -12.18
CA ALA A 137 -5.83 17.03 -12.12
C ALA A 137 -5.87 18.02 -10.94
N ASP A 138 -7.07 18.25 -10.38
CA ASP A 138 -7.28 19.17 -9.24
C ASP A 138 -6.94 18.51 -7.90
N TRP A 139 -6.80 17.18 -7.87
CA TRP A 139 -6.50 16.45 -6.64
C TRP A 139 -4.99 16.32 -6.47
N SER A 140 -4.46 16.90 -5.40
CA SER A 140 -3.04 16.86 -5.08
C SER A 140 -2.83 16.47 -3.62
N LEU A 141 -1.86 15.59 -3.38
CA LEU A 141 -1.39 15.24 -2.04
C LEU A 141 -0.39 16.25 -1.49
N GLU A 142 0.15 17.16 -2.31
CA GLU A 142 1.28 18.02 -1.95
C GLU A 142 1.05 18.86 -0.69
N ALA A 143 -0.11 19.54 -0.61
CA ALA A 143 -0.45 20.38 0.55
C ALA A 143 -0.61 19.55 1.84
N LEU A 144 -1.18 18.35 1.73
CA LEU A 144 -1.34 17.46 2.87
C LEU A 144 0.00 16.85 3.29
N LEU A 145 0.83 16.41 2.35
CA LEU A 145 2.18 15.92 2.64
C LEU A 145 3.00 16.98 3.36
N TYR A 146 2.95 18.24 2.90
CA TYR A 146 3.59 19.37 3.59
C TYR A 146 3.04 19.58 5.01
N LYS A 147 1.71 19.56 5.18
CA LYS A 147 1.05 19.69 6.49
C LYS A 147 1.52 18.62 7.49
N TRP A 148 1.78 17.40 7.03
CA TRP A 148 2.16 16.26 7.86
C TRP A 148 3.66 15.98 7.89
N ASP A 149 4.54 16.94 7.53
CA ASP A 149 6.01 16.78 7.53
C ASP A 149 6.48 15.54 6.71
N MET A 150 5.77 15.25 5.62
CA MET A 150 6.06 14.16 4.70
C MET A 150 6.48 14.70 3.33
N LYS A 151 7.19 13.88 2.58
CA LYS A 151 7.55 14.13 1.19
C LYS A 151 7.23 12.92 0.34
N CYS A 152 7.01 13.17 -0.94
CA CYS A 152 6.74 12.14 -1.93
C CYS A 152 7.77 12.20 -3.05
N VAL A 153 8.20 11.03 -3.53
CA VAL A 153 9.01 10.87 -4.75
C VAL A 153 8.22 10.01 -5.73
N HIS A 154 8.07 10.50 -6.96
CA HIS A 154 7.49 9.73 -8.06
C HIS A 154 8.55 8.77 -8.61
N ILE A 155 8.19 7.50 -8.74
CA ILE A 155 9.04 6.47 -9.32
C ILE A 155 8.55 6.20 -10.75
N PRO A 156 9.38 6.45 -11.78
CA PRO A 156 9.01 6.16 -13.17
C PRO A 156 8.66 4.68 -13.36
N LEU A 157 7.52 4.39 -14.01
CA LEU A 157 7.07 3.00 -14.24
C LEU A 157 8.08 2.16 -15.04
N GLU A 158 8.78 2.80 -15.98
CA GLU A 158 9.85 2.20 -16.78
C GLU A 158 11.03 1.70 -15.93
N SER A 159 11.25 2.27 -14.73
CA SER A 159 12.37 1.88 -13.88
C SER A 159 12.19 0.52 -13.21
N PHE A 160 11.00 -0.09 -13.31
CA PHE A 160 10.67 -1.39 -12.75
C PHE A 160 9.80 -2.25 -13.67
N ASP A 161 9.92 -2.05 -14.98
CA ASP A 161 9.23 -2.80 -16.04
C ASP A 161 7.68 -2.76 -15.94
N ALA A 162 7.11 -1.62 -15.53
CA ALA A 162 5.66 -1.43 -15.37
C ALA A 162 5.03 -0.45 -16.38
N ASP A 163 5.76 -0.05 -17.41
CA ASP A 163 5.37 0.91 -18.46
C ASP A 163 4.72 0.25 -19.70
N LYS A 164 4.46 -1.05 -19.65
CA LYS A 164 3.89 -1.85 -20.75
C LYS A 164 2.35 -1.88 -20.70
N GLU A 165 1.72 -2.21 -21.84
CA GLU A 165 0.25 -2.37 -21.93
C GLU A 165 -0.29 -3.48 -21.03
N ASP A 166 0.52 -4.51 -20.80
CA ASP A 166 0.26 -5.59 -19.86
C ASP A 166 1.43 -5.79 -18.89
N ILE A 167 1.11 -6.19 -17.68
CA ILE A 167 2.06 -6.54 -16.62
C ILE A 167 1.72 -7.95 -16.16
N ALA A 168 2.67 -8.88 -16.31
CA ALA A 168 2.47 -10.30 -15.97
C ALA A 168 1.19 -10.89 -16.61
N GLU A 169 0.99 -10.64 -17.91
CA GLU A 169 -0.19 -11.05 -18.69
C GLU A 169 -1.52 -10.40 -18.24
N SER A 170 -1.46 -9.49 -17.26
CA SER A 170 -2.61 -8.70 -16.83
C SER A 170 -2.71 -7.43 -17.67
N THR A 171 -3.83 -7.31 -18.39
CA THR A 171 -4.20 -6.08 -19.12
C THR A 171 -4.88 -5.04 -18.21
N LEU A 172 -4.90 -5.25 -16.89
CA LEU A 172 -5.55 -4.34 -15.93
C LEU A 172 -4.93 -2.94 -15.90
N PRO A 173 -3.59 -2.76 -15.87
CA PRO A 173 -2.98 -1.44 -16.06
C PRO A 173 -3.50 -0.76 -17.34
N GLY A 174 -3.59 -1.51 -18.43
CA GLY A 174 -4.28 -1.12 -19.65
C GLY A 174 -3.90 0.29 -20.11
N ARG A 175 -4.91 1.15 -20.26
CA ARG A 175 -4.73 2.59 -20.61
C ARG A 175 -4.92 3.53 -19.41
N HIS A 176 -4.90 3.00 -18.18
CA HIS A 176 -5.05 3.82 -16.99
C HIS A 176 -3.76 4.59 -16.70
N THR A 177 -3.89 5.87 -16.34
CA THR A 177 -2.76 6.67 -15.86
C THR A 177 -2.54 6.34 -14.38
N VAL A 178 -1.66 5.38 -14.12
CA VAL A 178 -1.22 4.99 -12.78
C VAL A 178 0.14 5.61 -12.49
N GLU A 179 0.30 6.14 -11.29
CA GLU A 179 1.59 6.62 -10.79
C GLU A 179 2.06 5.79 -9.60
N MET A 180 3.38 5.65 -9.46
CA MET A 180 4.03 5.02 -8.32
C MET A 180 4.72 6.10 -7.48
N LEU A 181 4.39 6.11 -6.20
CA LEU A 181 4.83 7.08 -5.21
C LEU A 181 5.56 6.37 -4.07
N VAL A 182 6.65 6.97 -3.62
CA VAL A 182 7.28 6.63 -2.34
C VAL A 182 7.17 7.82 -1.40
N ILE A 183 6.43 7.64 -0.30
CA ILE A 183 6.23 8.67 0.74
C ILE A 183 7.07 8.33 1.97
N SER A 184 7.76 9.33 2.50
CA SER A 184 8.64 9.25 3.68
C SER A 184 8.55 10.54 4.50
N PHE A 185 9.10 10.57 5.72
CA PHE A 185 9.26 11.83 6.44
C PHE A 185 10.14 12.81 5.66
N ALA A 186 9.79 14.10 5.69
CA ALA A 186 10.50 15.14 4.94
C ALA A 186 11.98 15.27 5.38
N LYS A 187 12.28 14.96 6.64
CA LYS A 187 13.61 15.08 7.24
C LYS A 187 14.58 13.95 6.88
N ASP A 188 14.09 12.82 6.37
CA ASP A 188 14.95 11.68 6.05
C ASP A 188 15.52 11.80 4.63
N SER A 189 16.84 11.73 4.48
CA SER A 189 17.48 11.56 3.18
C SER A 189 17.15 10.16 2.65
N LEU A 190 16.54 10.06 1.46
CA LEU A 190 16.36 8.78 0.74
C LEU A 190 17.72 8.25 0.25
#